data_AF-A0A432HPL9-F1
#
_entry.id   AF-A0A432HPL9-F1
#
_cell.length_a   1.000
_cell.length_b   1.000
_cell.length_c   1.000
_cell.angle_alpha   90.00
_cell.angle_beta   90.00
_cell.angle_gamma   90.00
#
_symmetry.space_group_name_H-M   'P 1'
#
loop_
_entity.id
_entity.type
_entity.pdbx_description
1 polymer ?
#
loop_
_entity_poly.entity_id
_entity_poly.type
_entity_poly.pdbx_seq_one_letter_code
_entity_poly.pdbx_strand_id
1 'polypeptide(L)'
;MEKCTENKHNNTGLAWPPLIRGTLIKRYKRFLADIRLADGRVITAHCTNSGRMDTCNQPGRPVYVSRATNPKRKLKYTWELIEMPDSMVGVNTLVPNRLVAHAISSGQVKSLSGYAHLKREVKVGDRSRLDIRLSNDEGMCCYVEVKNCTLVENGRACFPDAVTTRGLKHLDALQKLVSSGHRGVMFYLIQRMDAMVFSPADHIDPNYGKGLRKAIRNGVEIIVFDVCIDLKQICLNRPVQTRL
;
A
#
# COMPACT_ATOMS: atom_id res chain seq x y z
N MET A 1 11.32 -9.87 -22.59
CA MET A 1 12.53 -9.44 -21.85
C MET A 1 12.96 -8.09 -22.40
N GLU A 2 12.28 -7.03 -21.99
CA GLU A 2 12.70 -5.66 -22.30
C GLU A 2 13.24 -5.05 -21.02
N LYS A 3 14.43 -4.48 -21.16
CA LYS A 3 15.26 -3.92 -20.10
C LYS A 3 14.46 -2.84 -19.37
N CYS A 4 14.33 -3.01 -18.06
CA CYS A 4 14.15 -1.89 -17.14
C CYS A 4 15.32 -0.92 -17.44
N THR A 5 15.06 0.12 -18.21
CA THR A 5 16.02 1.18 -18.45
C THR A 5 16.36 1.80 -17.10
N GLU A 6 17.66 1.89 -16.83
CA GLU A 6 18.25 2.49 -15.64
C GLU A 6 17.80 3.95 -15.51
N ASN A 7 16.65 4.18 -14.90
CA ASN A 7 16.38 5.46 -14.27
C ASN A 7 17.10 5.43 -12.93
N LYS A 8 18.37 5.83 -12.92
CA LYS A 8 19.15 6.14 -11.71
C LYS A 8 18.59 7.41 -11.05
N HIS A 9 17.34 7.37 -10.63
CA HIS A 9 16.91 8.20 -9.52
C HIS A 9 17.42 7.49 -8.27
N ASN A 10 18.19 8.20 -7.45
CA ASN A 10 18.57 7.79 -6.09
C ASN A 10 17.31 7.72 -5.18
N ASN A 11 16.25 7.03 -5.60
CA ASN A 11 15.06 6.83 -4.80
C ASN A 11 15.44 5.90 -3.66
N THR A 12 15.55 6.49 -2.48
CA THR A 12 15.78 5.76 -1.25
C THR A 12 14.54 4.93 -0.95
N GLY A 13 14.68 3.61 -1.03
CA GLY A 13 13.61 2.65 -0.74
C GLY A 13 13.67 2.09 0.68
N LEU A 14 12.75 1.19 0.97
CA LEU A 14 12.85 0.29 2.12
C LEU A 14 13.48 -1.02 1.67
N ALA A 15 14.56 -1.43 2.33
CA ALA A 15 15.13 -2.75 2.14
C ALA A 15 14.18 -3.84 2.65
N TRP A 16 14.10 -4.94 1.91
CA TRP A 16 13.43 -6.14 2.37
C TRP A 16 14.26 -6.82 3.47
N PRO A 17 13.62 -7.50 4.44
CA PRO A 17 14.32 -8.50 5.24
C PRO A 17 14.90 -9.58 4.33
N PRO A 18 15.84 -10.42 4.82
CA PRO A 18 16.31 -11.58 4.07
C PRO A 18 15.15 -12.42 3.54
N LEU A 19 15.03 -12.46 2.22
CA LEU A 19 13.93 -13.14 1.51
C LEU A 19 14.29 -14.58 1.23
N ILE A 20 13.33 -15.48 1.47
CA ILE A 20 13.40 -16.89 1.14
C ILE A 20 12.38 -17.14 0.03
N ARG A 21 12.85 -17.66 -1.10
CA ARG A 21 12.00 -18.02 -2.24
C ARG A 21 11.24 -19.32 -1.96
N GLY A 22 10.00 -19.38 -2.42
CA GLY A 22 9.18 -20.58 -2.43
C GLY A 22 8.12 -20.53 -3.52
N THR A 23 7.23 -21.52 -3.51
CA THR A 23 6.09 -21.64 -4.40
C THR A 23 4.81 -21.65 -3.58
N LEU A 24 3.87 -20.75 -3.90
CA LEU A 24 2.58 -20.69 -3.23
C LEU A 24 1.80 -21.99 -3.50
N ILE A 25 1.36 -22.67 -2.45
CA ILE A 25 0.44 -23.81 -2.56
C ILE A 25 -0.99 -23.28 -2.51
N LYS A 26 -1.32 -22.52 -1.46
CA LYS A 26 -2.64 -21.92 -1.28
C LYS A 26 -2.61 -20.82 -0.24
N ARG A 27 -3.50 -19.83 -0.40
CA ARG A 27 -3.89 -18.89 0.65
C ARG A 27 -5.25 -19.30 1.22
N TYR A 28 -5.42 -19.25 2.54
CA TYR A 28 -6.66 -19.65 3.20
C TYR A 28 -6.85 -18.88 4.52
N LYS A 29 -8.10 -18.88 5.02
CA LYS A 29 -8.49 -18.16 6.26
C LYS A 29 -8.02 -16.69 6.31
N ARG A 30 -7.86 -16.07 5.13
CA ARG A 30 -7.31 -14.72 4.86
C ARG A 30 -5.85 -14.51 5.26
N PHE A 31 -5.44 -15.01 6.42
CA PHE A 31 -4.16 -14.69 7.05
C PHE A 31 -3.10 -15.79 6.96
N LEU A 32 -3.39 -16.90 6.29
CA LEU A 32 -2.49 -18.05 6.17
C LEU A 32 -2.17 -18.34 4.71
N ALA A 33 -0.91 -18.65 4.44
CA ALA A 33 -0.46 -19.14 3.15
C ALA A 33 0.48 -20.33 3.34
N ASP A 34 0.17 -21.46 2.71
CA ASP A 34 1.09 -22.60 2.67
C ASP A 34 2.01 -22.44 1.46
N ILE A 35 3.32 -22.57 1.69
CA ILE A 35 4.37 -22.29 0.71
C ILE A 35 5.39 -23.42 0.74
N ARG A 36 5.71 -23.97 -0.43
CA ARG A 36 6.78 -24.97 -0.58
C ARG A 36 8.11 -24.25 -0.83
N LEU A 37 9.10 -24.47 0.03
CA LEU A 37 10.45 -23.93 -0.11
C LEU A 37 11.28 -24.75 -1.11
N ALA A 38 12.44 -24.22 -1.49
CA ALA A 38 13.36 -24.88 -2.44
C ALA A 38 13.86 -26.25 -1.94
N ASP A 39 13.95 -26.46 -0.63
CA ASP A 39 14.35 -27.73 0.00
C ASP A 39 13.19 -28.73 0.14
N GLY A 40 12.03 -28.43 -0.45
CA GLY A 40 10.84 -29.29 -0.42
C GLY A 40 9.96 -29.14 0.82
N ARG A 41 10.42 -28.44 1.88
CA ARG A 41 9.60 -28.22 3.08
C ARG A 41 8.38 -27.35 2.77
N VAL A 42 7.23 -27.71 3.35
CA VAL A 42 6.04 -26.87 3.34
C VAL A 42 5.98 -26.09 4.65
N ILE A 43 5.93 -24.76 4.53
CA ILE A 43 5.76 -23.85 5.67
C ILE A 43 4.39 -23.18 5.60
N THR A 44 3.90 -22.69 6.73
CA THR A 44 2.77 -21.76 6.79
C THR A 44 3.28 -20.36 7.13
N ALA A 45 3.05 -19.41 6.23
CA ALA A 45 3.38 -18.01 6.38
C ALA A 45 2.15 -17.17 6.75
N HIS A 46 2.38 -16.08 7.48
CA HIS A 46 1.38 -15.06 7.73
C HIS A 46 1.16 -14.21 6.47
N CYS A 47 -0.09 -14.12 6.02
CA CYS A 47 -0.55 -13.14 5.04
C CYS A 47 -1.11 -11.93 5.80
N THR A 48 -0.43 -10.78 5.74
CA THR A 48 -0.89 -9.57 6.46
C THR A 48 -2.05 -8.87 5.74
N ASN A 49 -2.26 -9.17 4.47
CA ASN A 49 -3.37 -8.65 3.68
C ASN A 49 -4.66 -9.40 4.00
N SER A 50 -5.66 -8.69 4.53
CA SER A 50 -6.99 -9.22 4.82
C SER A 50 -7.96 -9.16 3.63
N GLY A 51 -7.58 -8.45 2.56
CA GLY A 51 -8.36 -8.29 1.34
C GLY A 51 -8.51 -9.58 0.54
N ARG A 52 -9.22 -9.51 -0.58
CA ARG A 52 -9.45 -10.69 -1.43
C ARG A 52 -8.19 -11.14 -2.14
N MET A 53 -7.33 -10.20 -2.54
CA MET A 53 -6.09 -10.49 -3.29
C MET A 53 -6.34 -11.32 -4.56
N ASP A 54 -7.52 -11.22 -5.18
CA ASP A 54 -7.93 -12.09 -6.29
C ASP A 54 -6.98 -12.00 -7.50
N THR A 55 -6.27 -10.88 -7.65
CA THR A 55 -5.28 -10.63 -8.71
C THR A 55 -3.84 -10.93 -8.30
N CYS A 56 -3.58 -11.43 -7.08
CA CYS A 56 -2.22 -11.66 -6.58
C CYS A 56 -2.11 -12.80 -5.53
N ASN A 57 -2.89 -13.88 -5.68
CA ASN A 57 -2.83 -15.04 -4.78
C ASN A 57 -2.82 -16.41 -5.48
N GLN A 58 -2.45 -16.46 -6.76
CA GLN A 58 -2.54 -17.65 -7.61
C GLN A 58 -1.60 -18.78 -7.13
N PRO A 59 -2.12 -20.00 -6.82
CA PRO A 59 -1.30 -21.18 -6.57
C PRO A 59 -0.29 -21.48 -7.69
N GLY A 60 0.83 -22.08 -7.32
CA GLY A 60 1.93 -22.42 -8.23
C GLY A 60 2.89 -21.26 -8.54
N ARG A 61 2.55 -20.01 -8.15
CA ARG A 61 3.41 -18.85 -8.40
C ARG A 61 4.61 -18.78 -7.44
N PRO A 62 5.75 -18.25 -7.91
CA PRO A 62 6.87 -17.91 -7.03
C PRO A 62 6.47 -16.85 -6.01
N VAL A 63 6.89 -17.04 -4.77
CA VAL A 63 6.67 -16.12 -3.66
C VAL A 63 7.94 -15.95 -2.85
N TYR A 64 7.99 -14.85 -2.11
CA TYR A 64 9.10 -14.56 -1.21
C TYR A 64 8.56 -14.32 0.20
N VAL A 65 9.19 -14.98 1.17
CA VAL A 65 8.84 -14.89 2.59
C VAL A 65 10.04 -14.40 3.40
N SER A 66 9.76 -13.68 4.48
CA SER A 66 10.75 -13.35 5.50
C SER A 66 10.58 -14.24 6.73
N ARG A 67 11.65 -14.45 7.50
CA ARG A 67 11.56 -15.06 8.84
C ARG A 67 11.27 -13.99 9.88
N ALA A 68 10.33 -14.27 10.77
CA ALA A 68 10.07 -13.42 11.92
C ALA A 68 11.24 -13.45 12.90
N THR A 69 11.63 -12.27 13.37
CA THR A 69 12.70 -12.11 14.38
C THR A 69 12.20 -12.37 15.81
N ASN A 70 10.91 -12.15 16.08
CA ASN A 70 10.34 -12.41 17.40
C ASN A 70 10.15 -13.93 17.63
N PRO A 71 10.89 -14.55 18.56
CA PRO A 71 10.82 -15.98 18.81
C PRO A 71 9.44 -16.43 19.31
N LYS A 72 8.66 -15.54 19.95
CA LYS A 72 7.31 -15.83 20.47
C LYS A 72 6.22 -15.88 19.39
N ARG A 73 6.50 -15.46 18.16
CA ARG A 73 5.48 -15.43 17.09
C ARG A 73 5.06 -16.85 16.71
N LYS A 74 3.75 -17.10 16.63
CA LYS A 74 3.19 -18.40 16.23
C LYS A 74 3.60 -18.79 14.80
N LEU A 75 3.40 -17.87 13.85
CA LEU A 75 3.82 -18.06 12.46
C LEU A 75 5.23 -17.50 12.26
N LYS A 76 6.19 -18.38 11.99
CA LYS A 76 7.61 -18.02 11.87
C LYS A 76 7.95 -17.29 10.57
N TYR A 77 7.02 -17.25 9.61
CA TYR A 77 7.23 -16.64 8.31
C TYR A 77 6.17 -15.58 8.01
N THR A 78 6.54 -14.55 7.27
CA THR A 78 5.62 -13.56 6.69
C THR A 78 5.73 -13.62 5.18
N TRP A 79 4.61 -13.62 4.48
CA TRP A 79 4.58 -13.53 3.03
C TRP A 79 4.76 -12.06 2.61
N GLU A 80 5.85 -11.79 1.88
CA GLU A 80 6.25 -10.44 1.50
C GLU A 80 5.85 -10.11 0.06
N LEU A 81 6.22 -10.99 -0.88
CA LEU A 81 6.08 -10.78 -2.32
C LEU A 81 5.51 -11.99 -3.07
N ILE A 82 4.89 -11.73 -4.21
CA ILE A 82 4.52 -12.74 -5.21
C ILE A 82 4.90 -12.26 -6.61
N GLU A 83 5.45 -13.15 -7.42
CA GLU A 83 5.67 -12.93 -8.85
C GLU A 83 4.39 -13.23 -9.62
N MET A 84 3.81 -12.21 -10.22
CA MET A 84 2.70 -12.31 -11.16
C MET A 84 3.24 -12.16 -12.60
N PRO A 85 2.48 -12.54 -13.65
CA PRO A 85 2.94 -12.47 -15.03
C PRO A 85 3.53 -11.11 -15.44
N ASP A 86 2.88 -10.03 -15.00
CA ASP A 86 3.20 -8.68 -15.46
C ASP A 86 4.03 -7.88 -14.45
N SER A 87 4.11 -8.31 -13.18
CA SER A 87 4.94 -7.64 -12.17
C SER A 87 5.22 -8.48 -10.91
N MET A 88 6.25 -8.10 -10.18
CA MET A 88 6.35 -8.39 -8.74
C MET A 88 5.26 -7.61 -7.99
N VAL A 89 4.65 -8.23 -6.97
CA VAL A 89 3.60 -7.62 -6.15
C VAL A 89 3.99 -7.66 -4.68
N GLY A 90 3.95 -6.50 -4.02
CA GLY A 90 4.03 -6.40 -2.56
C GLY A 90 2.71 -6.80 -1.91
N VAL A 91 2.71 -7.90 -1.17
CA VAL A 91 1.50 -8.40 -0.49
C VAL A 91 1.47 -8.05 0.99
N ASN A 92 2.59 -7.58 1.55
CA ASN A 92 2.66 -7.21 2.95
C ASN A 92 2.09 -5.81 3.22
N THR A 93 0.86 -5.75 3.73
CA THR A 93 0.14 -4.50 4.04
C THR A 93 0.70 -3.70 5.22
N LEU A 94 1.77 -4.16 5.86
CA LEU A 94 2.50 -3.37 6.87
C LEU A 94 3.58 -2.46 6.26
N VAL A 95 3.89 -2.65 4.98
CA VAL A 95 4.88 -1.87 4.21
C VAL A 95 4.37 -0.49 3.77
N PRO A 96 3.13 -0.32 3.26
CA PRO A 96 2.66 0.95 2.68
C PRO A 96 2.91 2.18 3.56
N ASN A 97 2.44 2.16 4.80
CA ASN A 97 2.56 3.31 5.72
C ASN A 97 4.03 3.65 5.99
N ARG A 98 4.90 2.63 6.07
CA ARG A 98 6.34 2.83 6.27
C ARG A 98 6.96 3.46 5.02
N LEU A 99 6.62 2.94 3.84
CA LEU A 99 7.18 3.41 2.58
C LEU A 99 6.75 4.84 2.28
N VAL A 100 5.46 5.16 2.45
CA VAL A 100 4.94 6.51 2.24
C VAL A 100 5.56 7.50 3.23
N ALA A 101 5.66 7.15 4.52
CA ALA A 101 6.33 8.01 5.49
C ALA A 101 7.80 8.26 5.12
N HIS A 102 8.54 7.21 4.73
CA HIS A 102 9.93 7.32 4.27
C HIS A 102 10.04 8.21 3.01
N ALA A 103 9.16 8.01 2.03
CA ALA A 103 9.14 8.79 0.79
C ALA A 103 8.83 10.27 1.03
N ILE A 104 7.92 10.59 1.96
CA ILE A 104 7.63 11.97 2.36
C ILE A 104 8.85 12.59 3.04
N SER A 105 9.42 11.92 4.05
CA SER A 105 10.59 12.43 4.78
C SER A 105 11.84 12.59 3.92
N SER A 106 11.97 11.82 2.83
CA SER A 106 13.08 11.93 1.87
C SER A 106 12.79 12.88 0.69
N GLY A 107 11.66 13.60 0.72
CA GLY A 107 11.32 14.60 -0.31
C GLY A 107 10.90 14.01 -1.66
N GLN A 108 10.62 12.70 -1.75
CA GLN A 108 10.17 12.05 -2.99
C GLN A 108 8.74 12.46 -3.36
N VAL A 109 7.90 12.79 -2.37
CA VAL A 109 6.54 13.29 -2.60
C VAL A 109 6.52 14.81 -2.50
N LYS A 110 6.89 15.49 -3.60
CA LYS A 110 7.05 16.97 -3.64
C LYS A 110 5.82 17.74 -3.15
N SER A 111 4.62 17.24 -3.44
CA SER A 111 3.37 17.88 -2.99
C SER A 111 3.15 17.80 -1.48
N LEU A 112 3.92 16.98 -0.76
CA LEU A 112 3.91 16.85 0.71
C LEU A 112 5.20 17.37 1.35
N SER A 113 5.98 18.17 0.62
CA SER A 113 7.13 18.91 1.16
C SER A 113 6.69 20.13 1.99
N GLY A 114 7.63 20.75 2.70
CA GLY A 114 7.37 21.99 3.47
C GLY A 114 6.89 21.78 4.91
N TYR A 115 6.89 20.53 5.40
CA TYR A 115 6.57 20.20 6.79
C TYR A 115 7.84 19.78 7.54
N ALA A 116 8.04 20.33 8.74
CA ALA A 116 9.21 20.06 9.59
C ALA A 116 9.06 18.73 10.36
N HIS A 117 7.83 18.29 10.62
CA HIS A 117 7.55 17.16 11.48
C HIS A 117 6.62 16.14 10.83
N LEU A 118 6.92 14.86 11.04
CA LEU A 118 6.09 13.72 10.62
C LEU A 118 5.78 12.84 11.83
N LYS A 119 4.49 12.63 12.11
CA LYS A 119 4.00 11.69 13.12
C LYS A 119 3.13 10.62 12.47
N ARG A 120 3.30 9.37 12.88
CA ARG A 120 2.51 8.23 12.40
C ARG A 120 1.41 7.81 13.38
N GLU A 121 0.38 7.13 12.88
CA GLU A 121 -0.71 6.53 13.67
C GLU A 121 -1.42 7.55 14.57
N VAL A 122 -1.87 8.66 13.97
CA VAL A 122 -2.39 9.82 14.70
C VAL A 122 -3.89 9.66 14.94
N LYS A 123 -4.30 9.75 16.21
CA LYS A 123 -5.72 9.79 16.58
C LYS A 123 -6.36 11.07 16.06
N VAL A 124 -7.52 10.93 15.42
CA VAL A 124 -8.34 12.06 14.96
C VAL A 124 -9.79 11.84 15.41
N GLY A 125 -10.32 12.83 16.13
CA GLY A 125 -11.57 12.67 16.88
C GLY A 125 -11.54 11.48 17.85
N ASP A 126 -12.71 10.96 18.19
CA ASP A 126 -12.83 9.98 19.29
C ASP A 126 -12.53 8.53 18.88
N ARG A 127 -12.65 8.19 17.59
CA ARG A 127 -12.66 6.78 17.13
C ARG A 127 -11.87 6.48 15.86
N SER A 128 -11.18 7.47 15.29
CA SER A 128 -10.41 7.29 14.05
C SER A 128 -8.92 7.48 14.30
N ARG A 129 -8.11 6.76 13.53
CA ARG A 129 -6.67 6.98 13.41
C ARG A 129 -6.34 7.11 11.94
N LEU A 130 -5.55 8.11 11.60
CA LEU A 130 -4.97 8.30 10.28
C LEU A 130 -3.49 7.94 10.31
N ASP A 131 -2.97 7.53 9.16
CA ASP A 131 -1.63 6.93 9.09
C ASP A 131 -0.52 7.94 9.38
N ILE A 132 -0.64 9.18 8.89
CA ILE A 132 0.40 10.21 8.99
C ILE A 132 -0.22 11.59 9.27
N ARG A 133 0.41 12.37 10.14
CA ARG A 133 0.24 13.83 10.26
C ARG A 133 1.58 14.50 9.98
N LEU A 134 1.57 15.44 9.06
CA LEU A 134 2.64 16.38 8.79
C LEU A 134 2.32 17.72 9.44
N SER A 135 3.30 18.40 10.01
CA SER A 135 3.14 19.75 10.54
C SER A 135 4.39 20.60 10.37
N ASN A 136 4.20 21.91 10.26
CA ASN A 136 5.26 22.92 10.29
C ASN A 136 5.12 23.83 11.51
N ASP A 137 6.10 24.71 11.71
CA ASP A 137 6.16 25.63 12.86
C ASP A 137 5.12 26.75 12.78
N GLU A 138 4.52 26.96 11.60
CA GLU A 138 3.42 27.90 11.35
C GLU A 138 2.05 27.33 11.74
N GLY A 139 2.00 26.09 12.27
CA GLY A 139 0.78 25.44 12.70
C GLY A 139 -0.03 24.77 11.59
N MET A 140 0.42 24.82 10.34
CA MET A 140 -0.22 24.11 9.23
C MET A 140 -0.07 22.59 9.42
N CYS A 141 -1.18 21.88 9.30
CA CYS A 141 -1.21 20.41 9.40
C CYS A 141 -1.74 19.78 8.11
N CYS A 142 -1.09 18.70 7.68
CA CYS A 142 -1.59 17.83 6.63
C CYS A 142 -1.76 16.41 7.16
N TYR A 143 -2.96 15.86 7.00
CA TYR A 143 -3.28 14.51 7.41
C TYR A 143 -3.35 13.60 6.19
N VAL A 144 -2.59 12.51 6.21
CA VAL A 144 -2.47 11.58 5.11
C VAL A 144 -2.95 10.21 5.55
N GLU A 145 -3.91 9.67 4.81
CA GLU A 145 -4.36 8.29 4.91
C GLU A 145 -3.79 7.49 3.74
N VAL A 146 -3.17 6.35 4.01
CA VAL A 146 -2.51 5.49 3.04
C VAL A 146 -3.38 4.27 2.76
N LYS A 147 -3.63 4.00 1.47
CA LYS A 147 -4.30 2.79 1.00
C LYS A 147 -3.35 1.94 0.19
N ASN A 148 -3.35 0.64 0.46
CA ASN A 148 -2.63 -0.33 -0.35
C ASN A 148 -3.51 -0.81 -1.51
N CYS A 149 -3.00 -0.71 -2.73
CA CYS A 149 -3.68 -1.18 -3.93
C CYS A 149 -2.90 -2.34 -4.55
N THR A 150 -3.53 -3.51 -4.61
CA THR A 150 -2.99 -4.70 -5.30
C THR A 150 -3.94 -5.28 -6.34
N LEU A 151 -5.19 -4.80 -6.37
CA LEU A 151 -6.17 -5.09 -7.42
C LEU A 151 -5.78 -4.32 -8.67
N VAL A 152 -5.34 -5.03 -9.70
CA VAL A 152 -4.99 -4.49 -11.02
C VAL A 152 -5.65 -5.35 -12.07
N GLU A 153 -6.44 -4.73 -12.94
CA GLU A 153 -7.14 -5.39 -14.04
C GLU A 153 -6.87 -4.62 -15.32
N ASN A 154 -6.29 -5.28 -16.34
CA ASN A 154 -5.96 -4.64 -17.63
C ASN A 154 -5.18 -3.32 -17.47
N GLY A 155 -4.17 -3.31 -16.60
CA GLY A 155 -3.34 -2.12 -16.32
C GLY A 155 -4.03 -1.03 -15.50
N ARG A 156 -5.23 -1.26 -14.96
CA ARG A 156 -5.95 -0.33 -14.08
C ARG A 156 -5.88 -0.81 -12.65
N ALA A 157 -5.20 -0.05 -11.79
CA ALA A 157 -5.25 -0.25 -10.35
C ALA A 157 -6.58 0.24 -9.78
N CYS A 158 -7.15 -0.55 -8.88
CA CYS A 158 -8.46 -0.29 -8.29
C CYS A 158 -8.40 -0.37 -6.76
N PHE A 159 -9.22 0.44 -6.10
CA PHE A 159 -9.49 0.32 -4.67
C PHE A 159 -10.96 0.62 -4.34
N PRO A 160 -11.60 -0.15 -3.45
CA PRO A 160 -11.05 -1.28 -2.70
C PRO A 160 -11.11 -2.62 -3.44
N ASP A 161 -10.50 -3.66 -2.88
CA ASP A 161 -10.63 -5.04 -3.36
C ASP A 161 -11.75 -5.83 -2.63
N ALA A 162 -12.46 -5.18 -1.72
CA ALA A 162 -13.68 -5.66 -1.05
C ALA A 162 -14.44 -4.46 -0.45
N VAL A 163 -15.73 -4.60 -0.15
CA VAL A 163 -16.54 -3.56 0.52
C VAL A 163 -15.84 -3.06 1.80
N THR A 164 -15.70 -1.73 1.95
CA THR A 164 -14.87 -1.09 2.99
C THR A 164 -15.58 0.05 3.74
N THR A 165 -16.32 -0.31 4.78
CA THR A 165 -16.91 0.67 5.70
C THR A 165 -15.85 1.48 6.46
N ARG A 166 -14.67 0.91 6.70
CA ARG A 166 -13.54 1.61 7.31
C ARG A 166 -12.96 2.69 6.39
N GLY A 167 -12.85 2.41 5.08
CA GLY A 167 -12.39 3.39 4.10
C GLY A 167 -13.29 4.63 4.08
N LEU A 168 -14.61 4.43 4.09
CA LEU A 168 -15.59 5.52 4.19
C LEU A 168 -15.43 6.37 5.45
N LYS A 169 -15.26 5.73 6.62
CA LYS A 169 -15.02 6.47 7.88
C LYS A 169 -13.76 7.34 7.83
N HIS A 170 -12.71 6.90 7.14
CA HIS A 170 -11.49 7.67 6.99
C HIS A 170 -11.68 8.85 6.03
N LEU A 171 -12.44 8.68 4.94
CA LEU A 171 -12.83 9.79 4.06
C LEU A 171 -13.66 10.84 4.81
N ASP A 172 -14.59 10.43 5.66
CA ASP A 172 -15.37 11.36 6.49
C ASP A 172 -14.50 12.08 7.52
N ALA A 173 -13.53 11.39 8.13
CA ALA A 173 -12.57 12.01 9.05
C ALA A 173 -11.69 13.05 8.34
N LEU A 174 -11.19 12.75 7.14
CA LEU A 174 -10.42 13.70 6.33
C LEU A 174 -11.25 14.92 5.94
N GLN A 175 -12.49 14.74 5.50
CA GLN A 175 -13.38 15.87 5.18
C GLN A 175 -13.60 16.80 6.37
N LYS A 176 -13.76 16.26 7.59
CA LYS A 176 -13.90 17.06 8.82
C LYS A 176 -12.63 17.86 9.15
N LEU A 177 -11.46 17.28 8.89
CA LEU A 177 -10.18 17.98 9.08
C LEU A 177 -10.03 19.10 8.05
N VAL A 178 -10.40 18.83 6.79
CA VAL A 178 -10.42 19.84 5.72
C VAL A 178 -11.37 20.99 6.05
N SER A 179 -12.60 20.69 6.50
CA SER A 179 -13.54 21.74 6.91
C SER A 179 -13.07 22.54 8.13
N SER A 180 -12.12 22.02 8.90
CA SER A 180 -11.51 22.70 10.05
C SER A 180 -10.25 23.49 9.68
N GLY A 181 -9.95 23.65 8.38
CA GLY A 181 -8.81 24.43 7.89
C GLY A 181 -7.50 23.66 7.77
N HIS A 182 -7.49 22.33 7.96
CA HIS A 182 -6.31 21.51 7.72
C HIS A 182 -6.28 20.97 6.28
N ARG A 183 -5.12 20.48 5.85
CA ARG A 183 -5.01 19.73 4.60
C ARG A 183 -5.30 18.24 4.85
N GLY A 184 -6.02 17.60 3.94
CA GLY A 184 -6.37 16.18 4.01
C GLY A 184 -6.06 15.47 2.71
N VAL A 185 -5.39 14.32 2.78
CA VAL A 185 -4.88 13.59 1.61
C VAL A 185 -5.24 12.12 1.72
N MET A 186 -5.83 11.58 0.66
CA MET A 186 -5.91 10.13 0.43
C MET A 186 -4.76 9.70 -0.49
N PHE A 187 -3.83 8.94 0.05
CA PHE A 187 -2.66 8.43 -0.67
C PHE A 187 -2.86 6.97 -1.06
N TYR A 188 -2.98 6.67 -2.35
CA TYR A 188 -3.05 5.31 -2.86
C TYR A 188 -1.67 4.85 -3.31
N LEU A 189 -1.15 3.82 -2.66
CA LEU A 189 0.10 3.16 -3.02
C LEU A 189 -0.21 1.87 -3.77
N ILE A 190 0.10 1.84 -5.06
CA ILE A 190 -0.02 0.66 -5.90
C ILE A 190 1.26 -0.16 -5.71
N GLN A 191 1.19 -1.27 -4.96
CA GLN A 191 2.35 -2.13 -4.70
C GLN A 191 2.62 -3.13 -5.83
N ARG A 192 2.57 -2.64 -7.08
CA ARG A 192 2.82 -3.37 -8.32
C ARG A 192 3.36 -2.41 -9.38
N MET A 193 3.98 -2.96 -10.42
CA MET A 193 4.64 -2.19 -11.49
C MET A 193 3.86 -2.19 -12.81
N ASP A 194 2.73 -2.89 -12.87
CA ASP A 194 1.92 -3.14 -14.06
C ASP A 194 0.70 -2.22 -14.21
N ALA A 195 0.55 -1.21 -13.33
CA ALA A 195 -0.54 -0.26 -13.38
C ALA A 195 -0.18 1.01 -14.18
N MET A 196 -1.10 1.44 -15.02
CA MET A 196 -1.01 2.65 -15.84
C MET A 196 -1.93 3.76 -15.35
N VAL A 197 -3.07 3.39 -14.76
CA VAL A 197 -4.07 4.32 -14.24
C VAL A 197 -4.66 3.77 -12.94
N PHE A 198 -5.23 4.65 -12.12
CA PHE A 198 -5.96 4.30 -10.92
C PHE A 198 -7.43 4.76 -11.02
N SER A 199 -8.36 3.98 -10.48
CA SER A 199 -9.76 4.39 -10.29
C SER A 199 -10.38 3.74 -9.04
N PRO A 200 -11.40 4.36 -8.42
CA PRO A 200 -12.19 3.64 -7.42
C PRO A 200 -12.85 2.41 -8.04
N ALA A 201 -12.93 1.31 -7.29
CA ALA A 201 -13.56 0.08 -7.71
C ALA A 201 -15.09 0.15 -7.52
N ASP A 202 -15.78 0.99 -8.29
CA ASP A 202 -17.24 1.16 -8.14
C ASP A 202 -18.04 -0.15 -8.29
N HIS A 203 -17.51 -1.10 -9.06
CA HIS A 203 -18.11 -2.42 -9.25
C HIS A 203 -17.96 -3.33 -8.01
N ILE A 204 -17.07 -2.99 -7.06
CA ILE A 204 -16.87 -3.72 -5.80
C ILE A 204 -17.54 -2.97 -4.64
N ASP A 205 -17.30 -1.67 -4.54
CA ASP A 205 -17.87 -0.81 -3.50
C ASP A 205 -18.30 0.54 -4.09
N PRO A 206 -19.53 0.63 -4.62
CA PRO A 206 -20.05 1.88 -5.19
C PRO A 206 -20.22 2.97 -4.14
N ASN A 207 -20.39 2.61 -2.86
CA ASN A 207 -20.49 3.58 -1.77
C ASN A 207 -19.13 4.23 -1.52
N TYR A 208 -18.05 3.46 -1.49
CA TYR A 208 -16.70 4.00 -1.41
C TYR A 208 -16.39 4.95 -2.55
N GLY A 209 -16.69 4.56 -3.79
CA GLY A 209 -16.44 5.42 -4.96
C GLY A 209 -17.24 6.73 -4.93
N LYS A 210 -18.52 6.70 -4.51
CA LYS A 210 -19.32 7.91 -4.25
C LYS A 210 -18.70 8.77 -3.14
N GLY A 211 -18.29 8.14 -2.04
CA GLY A 211 -17.65 8.79 -0.90
C GLY A 211 -16.34 9.48 -1.26
N LEU A 212 -15.49 8.82 -2.06
CA LEU A 212 -14.22 9.38 -2.53
C LEU A 212 -14.46 10.64 -3.38
N ARG A 213 -15.35 10.56 -4.37
CA ARG A 213 -15.69 11.72 -5.22
C ARG A 213 -16.27 12.87 -4.40
N LYS A 214 -17.10 12.58 -3.40
CA LYS A 214 -17.62 13.58 -2.46
C LYS A 214 -16.49 14.23 -1.65
N ALA A 215 -15.58 13.43 -1.09
CA ALA A 215 -14.46 13.95 -0.31
C ALA A 215 -13.56 14.87 -1.15
N ILE A 216 -13.31 14.53 -2.42
CA ILE A 216 -12.53 15.35 -3.34
C ILE A 216 -13.21 16.68 -3.62
N ARG A 217 -14.53 16.69 -3.89
CA ARG A 217 -15.30 17.93 -4.02
C ARG A 217 -15.25 18.81 -2.76
N ASN A 218 -15.07 18.19 -1.60
CA ASN A 218 -14.94 18.86 -0.30
C ASN A 218 -13.48 19.21 0.06
N GLY A 219 -12.55 19.13 -0.88
CA GLY A 219 -11.16 19.58 -0.70
C GLY A 219 -10.18 18.51 -0.21
N VAL A 220 -10.59 17.24 -0.08
CA VAL A 220 -9.63 16.15 0.16
C VAL A 220 -8.83 15.88 -1.11
N GLU A 221 -7.51 15.94 -1.02
CA GLU A 221 -6.63 15.67 -2.16
C GLU A 221 -6.42 14.18 -2.36
N ILE A 222 -6.14 13.80 -3.62
CA ILE A 222 -5.76 12.44 -3.98
C ILE A 222 -4.33 12.42 -4.51
N ILE A 223 -3.51 11.53 -3.95
CA ILE A 223 -2.17 11.24 -4.44
C ILE A 223 -2.11 9.76 -4.75
N VAL A 224 -1.62 9.41 -5.93
CA VAL A 224 -1.49 8.02 -6.35
C VAL A 224 -0.09 7.81 -6.87
N PHE A 225 0.60 6.80 -6.36
CA PHE A 225 1.91 6.39 -6.82
C PHE A 225 1.97 4.88 -6.99
N ASP A 226 2.75 4.44 -7.98
CA ASP A 226 3.25 3.08 -8.03
C ASP A 226 4.59 2.97 -7.30
N VAL A 227 5.16 1.76 -7.35
CA VAL A 227 6.44 1.42 -6.75
C VAL A 227 7.34 0.77 -7.78
N CYS A 228 8.64 0.77 -7.51
CA CYS A 228 9.57 -0.18 -8.12
C CYS A 228 9.92 -1.23 -7.06
N ILE A 229 9.86 -2.51 -7.43
CA ILE A 229 10.15 -3.64 -6.54
C ILE A 229 11.20 -4.52 -7.18
N ASP A 230 12.27 -4.77 -6.44
CA ASP A 230 13.19 -5.88 -6.68
C ASP A 230 13.31 -6.76 -5.41
N LEU A 231 14.22 -7.73 -5.42
CA LEU A 231 14.43 -8.62 -4.27
C LEU A 231 15.25 -7.98 -3.14
N LYS A 232 15.78 -6.77 -3.33
CA LYS A 232 16.56 -6.03 -2.34
C LYS A 232 15.70 -4.99 -1.63
N GLN A 233 14.82 -4.29 -2.35
CA GLN A 233 14.06 -3.18 -1.81
C GLN A 233 12.74 -2.90 -2.56
N ILE A 234 11.96 -2.01 -1.96
CA ILE A 234 10.82 -1.33 -2.55
C ILE A 234 10.99 0.17 -2.42
N CYS A 235 10.81 0.90 -3.52
CA CYS A 235 10.83 2.36 -3.50
C CYS A 235 9.58 2.92 -4.19
N LEU A 236 9.22 4.14 -3.81
CA LEU A 236 8.22 4.90 -4.57
C LEU A 236 8.78 5.13 -5.98
N ASN A 237 7.96 5.09 -7.02
CA ASN A 237 8.44 5.23 -8.39
C ASN A 237 7.87 6.48 -9.06
N ARG A 238 6.65 6.43 -9.60
CA ARG A 238 6.04 7.57 -10.31
C ARG A 238 4.62 7.86 -9.84
N PRO A 239 4.15 9.10 -10.00
CA PRO A 239 2.73 9.39 -9.92
C PRO A 239 1.96 8.57 -10.96
N VAL A 240 0.78 8.09 -10.58
CA VAL A 240 -0.12 7.35 -11.49
C VAL A 240 -1.36 8.20 -11.75
N GLN A 241 -1.78 8.28 -13.01
CA GLN A 241 -2.95 9.06 -13.40
C GLN A 241 -4.22 8.50 -12.72
N THR A 242 -5.00 9.38 -12.11
CA THR A 242 -6.29 9.03 -11.49
C THR A 242 -7.43 9.26 -12.49
N ARG A 243 -8.33 8.29 -12.60
CA ARG A 243 -9.63 8.39 -13.28
C ARG A 243 -10.73 8.19 -12.25
N LEU A 244 -11.44 9.26 -11.93
CA LEU A 244 -12.59 9.26 -11.02
C LEU A 244 -13.87 8.99 -11.78
#